data_AF-A0A382ZLP7-F1
#
_entry.id   AF-A0A382ZLP7-F1
#
_cell.length_a   1.000
_cell.length_b   1.000
_cell.length_c   1.000
_cell.angle_alpha   90.00
_cell.angle_beta   90.00
_cell.angle_gamma   90.00
#
_symmetry.space_group_name_H-M   'P 1'
#
loop_
_entity.id
_entity.type
_entity.pdbx_description
1 polymer ?
#
loop_
_entity_poly.entity_id
_entity_poly.type
_entity_poly.pdbx_seq_one_letter_code
_entity_poly.pdbx_strand_id
1 'polypeptide(L)'
;MEAFFQAYQERLCRVIGKRPWNDVSILARALLVGSRENRQVFLCGNGGSAGNAMHLANDFLYGVRTGLGKGLRVEALTANPAVL
;
A
#
# COMPACT_ATOMS: atom_id res chain seq x y z
N MET A 1 -5.86 -7.42 -29.08
CA MET A 1 -5.06 -7.20 -27.85
C MET A 1 -4.98 -5.71 -27.51
N GLU A 2 -4.69 -4.83 -28.48
CA GLU A 2 -4.71 -3.36 -28.29
C GLU A 2 -6.05 -2.83 -27.74
N ALA A 3 -7.18 -3.23 -28.33
CA ALA A 3 -8.51 -2.85 -27.84
C ALA A 3 -8.78 -3.28 -26.39
N PHE A 4 -8.18 -4.39 -25.93
CA PHE A 4 -8.28 -4.83 -24.54
C PHE A 4 -7.52 -3.88 -23.59
N PHE A 5 -6.29 -3.50 -23.95
CA PHE A 5 -5.51 -2.56 -23.16
C PHE A 5 -6.15 -1.18 -23.10
N GLN A 6 -6.68 -0.67 -24.22
CA GLN A 6 -7.41 0.59 -24.26
C GLN A 6 -8.65 0.54 -23.35
N ALA A 7 -9.45 -0.53 -23.43
CA ALA A 7 -10.62 -0.68 -22.58
C ALA A 7 -10.27 -0.79 -21.08
N TYR A 8 -9.15 -1.43 -20.74
CA TYR A 8 -8.65 -1.49 -19.36
C TYR A 8 -8.20 -0.12 -18.86
N GLN A 9 -7.41 0.60 -19.67
CA GLN A 9 -6.94 1.96 -19.37
C GLN A 9 -8.12 2.91 -19.14
N GLU A 10 -9.09 2.95 -20.05
CA GLU A 10 -10.28 3.81 -19.94
C GLU A 10 -11.06 3.53 -18.65
N ARG A 11 -11.22 2.25 -18.30
CA ARG A 11 -11.89 1.84 -17.07
C ARG A 11 -11.09 2.30 -15.85
N LEU A 12 -9.78 2.11 -15.84
CA LEU A 12 -8.91 2.51 -14.75
C LEU A 12 -8.95 4.03 -14.54
N CYS A 13 -8.78 4.82 -15.60
CA CYS A 13 -8.85 6.28 -15.56
C CYS A 13 -10.21 6.76 -15.03
N ARG A 14 -11.31 6.13 -15.47
CA ARG A 14 -12.66 6.46 -15.01
C ARG A 14 -12.85 6.20 -13.52
N VAL A 15 -12.35 5.08 -13.01
CA VAL A 15 -12.46 4.71 -11.58
C VAL A 15 -11.60 5.63 -10.73
N ILE A 16 -10.33 5.83 -11.09
CA ILE A 16 -9.41 6.69 -10.36
C ILE A 16 -9.90 8.14 -10.38
N GLY A 17 -10.35 8.65 -11.53
CA GLY A 17 -10.79 10.04 -11.69
C GLY A 17 -12.04 10.41 -10.89
N LYS A 18 -12.85 9.42 -10.47
CA LYS A 18 -14.03 9.62 -9.64
C LYS A 18 -13.81 9.30 -8.15
N ARG A 19 -12.62 8.85 -7.78
CA ARG A 19 -12.35 8.41 -6.41
C ARG A 19 -12.14 9.61 -5.48
N PRO A 20 -12.82 9.70 -4.31
CA PRO A 20 -12.45 10.65 -3.27
C PRO A 20 -11.12 10.22 -2.62
N TRP A 21 -10.23 11.18 -2.36
CA TRP A 21 -8.86 10.92 -1.83
C TRP A 21 -8.69 11.18 -0.33
N ASN A 22 -9.80 11.45 0.37
CA ASN A 22 -9.77 11.79 1.79
C ASN A 22 -9.29 10.60 2.65
N ASP A 23 -9.73 9.40 2.32
CA ASP A 23 -9.32 8.16 3.00
C ASP A 23 -7.81 7.90 2.88
N VAL A 24 -7.25 8.08 1.68
CA VAL A 24 -5.80 7.97 1.43
C VAL A 24 -5.05 9.02 2.23
N SER A 25 -5.56 10.24 2.31
CA SER A 25 -4.95 11.32 3.10
C SER A 25 -4.96 11.02 4.60
N ILE A 26 -6.05 10.45 5.12
CA ILE A 26 -6.16 9.99 6.51
C ILE A 26 -5.14 8.87 6.78
N LEU A 27 -5.06 7.88 5.90
CA LEU A 27 -4.10 6.78 6.00
C LEU A 27 -2.66 7.29 5.99
N ALA A 28 -2.31 8.17 5.05
CA ALA A 28 -0.96 8.76 4.96
C ALA A 28 -0.57 9.49 6.25
N ARG A 29 -1.50 10.25 6.85
CA ARG A 29 -1.27 10.93 8.12
C ARG A 29 -1.08 9.94 9.27
N ALA A 30 -1.88 8.88 9.34
CA ALA A 30 -1.74 7.84 10.36
C ALA A 30 -0.39 7.12 10.28
N LEU A 31 0.06 6.78 9.07
CA LEU A 31 1.38 6.16 8.84
C LEU A 31 2.52 7.11 9.24
N LEU A 32 2.41 8.41 8.91
CA LEU A 32 3.41 9.41 9.30
C LEU A 32 3.51 9.57 10.83
N VAL A 33 2.37 9.60 11.53
CA VAL A 33 2.34 9.61 13.00
C VAL A 33 2.97 8.32 13.55
N GLY A 34 2.60 7.17 12.98
CA GLY A 34 3.17 5.87 13.37
C GLY A 34 4.69 5.81 13.23
N SER A 35 5.23 6.37 12.14
CA SER A 35 6.68 6.49 11.94
C SER A 35 7.34 7.41 12.96
N ARG A 36 6.83 8.63 13.13
CA ARG A 36 7.41 9.64 14.05
C ARG A 36 7.42 9.19 15.50
N GLU A 37 6.38 8.46 15.91
CA GLU A 37 6.24 7.96 17.27
C GLU A 37 6.75 6.52 17.43
N ASN A 38 7.38 5.95 16.39
CA ASN A 38 7.94 4.60 16.38
C ASN A 38 6.92 3.51 16.80
N ARG A 39 5.65 3.67 16.37
CA ARG A 39 4.57 2.71 16.61
C ARG A 39 4.67 1.53 15.66
N GLN A 40 4.15 0.38 16.08
CA GLN A 40 3.97 -0.77 15.20
C GLN A 40 2.78 -0.55 14.27
N VAL A 41 2.97 -0.80 12.98
CA VAL A 41 1.92 -0.81 11.97
C VAL A 41 1.74 -2.22 11.47
N PHE A 42 0.51 -2.73 11.52
CA PHE A 42 0.17 -4.03 10.98
C PHE A 42 -0.64 -3.85 9.70
N LEU A 43 -0.17 -4.47 8.62
CA LEU A 43 -0.91 -4.56 7.36
C LEU A 43 -1.52 -5.96 7.25
N CYS A 44 -2.75 -6.09 6.80
CA CYS A 44 -3.40 -7.37 6.62
C CYS A 44 -4.09 -7.45 5.26
N GLY A 45 -4.28 -8.67 4.80
CA GLY A 45 -4.90 -8.97 3.52
C GLY A 45 -4.92 -10.46 3.27
N ASN A 46 -5.82 -10.90 2.39
CA ASN A 46 -5.96 -12.28 1.96
C ASN A 46 -5.80 -12.36 0.44
N GLY A 47 -5.28 -13.49 -0.06
CA GLY A 47 -5.15 -13.72 -1.48
C GLY A 47 -4.23 -12.70 -2.15
N GLY A 48 -4.70 -12.00 -3.19
CA GLY A 48 -3.91 -10.96 -3.86
C GLY A 48 -3.57 -9.78 -2.94
N SER A 49 -4.48 -9.43 -2.01
CA SER A 49 -4.24 -8.35 -1.03
C SER A 49 -3.18 -8.73 0.01
N ALA A 50 -2.95 -10.03 0.26
CA ALA A 50 -1.81 -10.45 1.06
C ALA A 50 -0.48 -10.10 0.38
N GLY A 51 -0.38 -10.31 -0.93
CA GLY A 51 0.76 -9.86 -1.72
C GLY A 51 0.99 -8.35 -1.60
N ASN A 52 -0.08 -7.56 -1.71
CA ASN A 52 0.00 -6.10 -1.53
C ASN A 52 0.47 -5.71 -0.12
N ALA A 53 -0.05 -6.36 0.93
CA ALA A 53 0.34 -6.08 2.31
C ALA A 53 1.83 -6.39 2.55
N MET A 54 2.34 -7.52 2.04
CA MET A 54 3.75 -7.88 2.14
C MET A 54 4.65 -6.90 1.36
N HIS A 55 4.26 -6.53 0.13
CA HIS A 55 5.01 -5.59 -0.68
C HIS A 55 5.08 -4.21 -0.01
N LEU A 56 3.95 -3.69 0.46
CA LEU A 56 3.89 -2.41 1.18
C LEU A 56 4.71 -2.45 2.49
N ALA A 57 4.66 -3.55 3.24
CA ALA A 57 5.46 -3.70 4.45
C ALA A 57 6.97 -3.64 4.13
N ASN A 58 7.40 -4.31 3.07
CA ASN A 58 8.80 -4.26 2.62
C ASN A 58 9.23 -2.83 2.23
N ASP A 59 8.40 -2.13 1.45
CA ASP A 59 8.68 -0.77 0.99
C ASP A 59 8.67 0.24 2.15
N PHE A 60 7.76 0.09 3.12
CA PHE A 60 7.72 0.98 4.28
C PHE A 60 8.80 0.67 5.32
N LEU A 61 9.30 -0.56 5.38
CA LEU A 61 10.41 -0.92 6.25
C LEU A 61 11.73 -0.34 5.72
N TYR A 62 11.97 -0.43 4.40
CA TYR A 62 13.27 -0.08 3.80
C TYR A 62 13.25 1.14 2.87
N GLY A 63 12.21 1.27 2.03
CA GLY A 63 12.14 2.20 0.90
C GLY A 63 11.81 3.64 1.27
N VAL A 64 11.06 3.89 2.35
CA VAL A 64 10.72 5.26 2.80
C VAL A 64 11.79 5.93 3.67
N ARG A 65 12.95 5.30 3.83
CA ARG A 65 14.04 5.88 4.60
C ARG A 65 14.66 7.08 3.87
N THR A 66 14.46 8.29 4.41
CA THR A 66 15.24 9.47 4.00
C THR A 66 16.47 9.63 4.93
N GLY A 67 17.67 9.45 4.39
CA GLY A 67 18.93 9.60 5.15
C GLY A 67 19.19 8.45 6.14
N LEU A 68 19.67 8.78 7.35
CA LEU A 68 19.98 7.83 8.43
C LEU A 68 18.77 7.48 9.32
N GLY A 69 17.56 7.95 8.98
CA GLY A 69 16.34 7.72 9.75
C GLY A 69 15.88 6.25 9.75
N LYS A 70 14.98 5.90 10.68
CA LYS A 70 14.31 4.59 10.69
C LYS A 70 13.09 4.62 9.75
N GLY A 71 12.86 3.55 9.02
CA GLY A 71 11.61 3.33 8.27
C GLY A 71 10.43 3.12 9.22
N LEU A 72 9.28 2.73 8.67
CA LEU A 72 8.12 2.38 9.48
C LEU A 72 8.37 1.03 10.18
N ARG A 73 8.05 0.91 11.47
CA ARG A 73 8.03 -0.39 12.14
C ARG A 73 6.75 -1.11 11.70
N VAL A 74 6.87 -1.95 10.68
CA VAL A 74 5.72 -2.51 9.96
C VAL A 74 5.83 -4.02 9.80
N GLU A 75 4.70 -4.71 9.86
CA GLU A 75 4.60 -6.15 9.65
C GLU A 75 3.31 -6.49 8.89
N ALA A 76 3.40 -7.43 7.96
CA ALA A 76 2.26 -7.94 7.21
C ALA A 76 1.71 -9.22 7.88
N LEU A 77 0.51 -9.15 8.45
CA LEU A 77 -0.21 -10.25 9.08
C LEU A 77 -1.15 -10.91 8.06
N THR A 78 -0.58 -11.62 7.08
CA THR A 78 -1.36 -12.20 5.97
C THR A 78 -1.54 -13.70 6.15
N ALA A 79 -2.75 -14.21 5.89
CA ALA A 79 -3.04 -15.64 6.05
C ALA A 79 -2.48 -16.52 4.91
N ASN A 80 -2.59 -16.08 3.66
CA ASN A 80 -2.02 -16.77 2.49
C ASN A 80 -1.94 -15.82 1.28
N PRO A 81 -0.77 -15.64 0.64
CA PRO A 81 -0.70 -15.01 -0.68
C PRO A 81 -1.41 -15.87 -1.72
N ALA A 82 -2.22 -15.26 -2.60
CA ALA A 82 -3.00 -16.01 -3.59
C ALA A 82 -2.13 -16.82 -4.56
N VAL A 83 -0.91 -16.34 -4.85
CA VAL A 83 0.11 -16.99 -5.67
C VAL A 83 1.47 -16.41 -5.24
N LEU A 84 2.44 -17.27 -4.93
CA LEU A 84 3.87 -16.95 -4.78
C LEU A 84 4.68 -17.75 -5.80
#